data_AF-K5WRM3-F1
#
_entry.id   AF-K5WRM3-F1
#
_cell.length_a   1.000
_cell.length_b   1.000
_cell.length_c   1.000
_cell.angle_alpha   90.00
_cell.angle_beta   90.00
_cell.angle_gamma   90.00
#
_symmetry.space_group_name_H-M   'P 1'
#
loop_
_entity.id
_entity.type
_entity.pdbx_description
1 polymer ?
#
loop_
_entity_poly.entity_id
_entity_poly.type
_entity_poly.pdbx_seq_one_letter_code
_entity_poly.pdbx_strand_id
1 'polypeptide(L)'
;MTSEEVAKINELEPEIIDLTILSSDSSASEDGGDDDDPTNGTTSLYENTSDTSEVEIQLNQDTRLQLKNVINTISAVRLRQLLIDLVDTEQAVEIALTRELITLNRETHKIVPRWETCQNCGEDYDTNTERELDECEYHPGELEVDEDGFADHDEDVHGPMDTEENRAAFPENFIWTCCDATGNGQGCVQGDHQPSTGSRKRRRL
;
A
#
# COMPACT_ATOMS: atom_id res chain seq x y z
N MET A 1 12.80 -44.29 -25.55
CA MET A 1 13.63 -43.23 -24.94
C MET A 1 12.83 -42.72 -23.76
N THR A 2 12.64 -43.58 -22.75
CA THR A 2 13.43 -43.76 -21.51
C THR A 2 13.15 -42.65 -20.49
N SER A 3 12.37 -43.06 -19.50
CA SER A 3 12.11 -42.41 -18.24
C SER A 3 13.37 -42.44 -17.38
N GLU A 4 14.26 -41.47 -17.51
CA GLU A 4 15.41 -41.18 -16.63
C GLU A 4 16.13 -39.94 -17.22
N GLU A 5 16.50 -38.96 -16.36
CA GLU A 5 16.94 -37.56 -16.65
C GLU A 5 15.78 -36.60 -16.99
N VAL A 6 15.33 -35.68 -16.12
CA VAL A 6 16.12 -34.69 -15.36
C VAL A 6 15.46 -34.45 -13.99
N ALA A 7 15.85 -35.25 -13.01
CA ALA A 7 15.80 -34.84 -11.62
C ALA A 7 17.06 -34.00 -11.35
N LYS A 8 16.88 -32.70 -11.12
CA LYS A 8 17.75 -31.78 -10.34
C LYS A 8 17.39 -30.33 -10.65
N ILE A 9 16.40 -29.79 -9.95
CA ILE A 9 16.34 -28.35 -9.70
C ILE A 9 16.27 -28.20 -8.18
N ASN A 10 17.48 -28.22 -7.62
CA ASN A 10 17.93 -27.36 -6.53
C ASN A 10 16.87 -26.90 -5.52
N GLU A 11 16.92 -27.57 -4.37
CA GLU A 11 16.60 -27.02 -3.06
C GLU A 11 17.31 -25.66 -2.89
N LEU A 12 16.55 -24.57 -3.00
CA LEU A 12 16.99 -23.27 -2.50
C LEU A 12 16.49 -23.18 -1.06
N GLU A 13 17.39 -23.44 -0.12
CA GLU A 13 17.15 -23.17 1.30
C GLU A 13 16.87 -21.67 1.49
N PRO A 14 15.89 -21.28 2.31
CA PRO A 14 15.66 -19.88 2.61
C PRO A 14 16.85 -19.31 3.41
N GLU A 15 17.47 -18.23 2.91
CA GLU A 15 18.47 -17.47 3.67
C GLU A 15 17.79 -16.84 4.90
N ILE A 16 18.09 -17.41 6.07
CA ILE A 16 17.69 -16.86 7.37
C ILE A 16 18.69 -15.76 7.72
N ILE A 17 18.23 -14.51 7.71
CA ILE A 17 19.02 -13.38 8.21
C ILE A 17 18.98 -13.42 9.75
N ASP A 18 20.09 -13.80 10.38
CA ASP A 18 20.29 -13.80 11.82
C ASP A 18 20.64 -12.38 12.31
N LEU A 19 19.74 -11.76 13.07
CA LEU A 19 19.89 -10.41 13.64
C LEU A 19 20.35 -10.43 15.11
N THR A 20 20.88 -11.54 15.63
CA THR A 20 21.30 -11.63 17.05
C THR A 20 22.68 -11.04 17.35
N ILE A 21 23.35 -10.37 16.41
CA ILE A 21 24.70 -9.78 16.62
C ILE A 21 24.66 -8.29 17.00
N LEU A 22 23.68 -7.88 17.81
CA LEU A 22 23.77 -6.63 18.58
C LEU A 22 23.38 -6.90 20.03
N SER A 23 24.21 -7.70 20.70
CA SER A 23 24.31 -7.72 22.16
C SER A 23 25.79 -7.59 22.54
N SER A 24 26.18 -6.36 22.86
CA SER A 24 27.32 -6.04 23.72
C SER A 24 26.74 -5.15 24.83
N ASP A 25 26.32 -5.78 25.92
CA ASP A 25 27.04 -5.86 27.19
C ASP A 25 27.10 -4.52 27.93
N SER A 26 26.27 -4.40 28.96
CA SER A 26 26.75 -3.87 30.24
C SER A 26 25.88 -4.37 31.39
N SER A 27 26.41 -5.41 32.04
CA SER A 27 26.58 -5.57 33.50
C SER A 27 25.48 -5.16 34.50
N ALA A 28 25.10 -6.17 35.28
CA ALA A 28 24.34 -6.15 36.52
C ALA A 28 24.90 -5.25 37.64
N SER A 29 23.99 -4.82 38.52
CA SER A 29 24.26 -4.64 39.95
C SER A 29 22.96 -4.79 40.74
N GLU A 30 22.93 -5.82 41.59
CA GLU A 30 22.01 -5.97 42.72
C GLU A 30 22.58 -5.13 43.90
N ASP A 31 21.74 -4.36 44.59
CA ASP A 31 22.05 -3.95 45.96
C ASP A 31 20.74 -3.73 46.74
N GLY A 32 20.68 -4.37 47.91
CA GLY A 32 19.54 -4.35 48.82
C GLY A 32 19.77 -3.38 49.98
N GLY A 33 18.70 -2.78 50.45
CA GLY A 33 18.68 -1.98 51.67
C GLY A 33 17.26 -1.87 52.21
N ASP A 34 16.96 -2.70 53.21
CA ASP A 34 15.87 -2.52 54.17
C ASP A 34 16.23 -1.38 55.14
N ASP A 35 15.30 -0.46 55.41
CA ASP A 35 15.23 0.27 56.68
C ASP A 35 13.80 0.82 56.87
N ASP A 36 13.19 0.44 57.99
CA ASP A 36 11.85 0.79 58.46
C ASP A 36 11.78 2.18 59.16
N ASP A 37 10.53 2.67 59.29
CA ASP A 37 9.95 3.41 60.44
C ASP A 37 9.77 4.98 60.34
N PRO A 38 8.77 5.60 61.03
CA PRO A 38 7.80 6.47 60.38
C PRO A 38 7.68 7.85 61.06
N THR A 39 7.17 8.86 60.36
CA THR A 39 6.58 10.03 61.05
C THR A 39 5.42 10.64 60.28
N ASN A 40 4.23 10.28 60.76
CA ASN A 40 3.05 11.09 60.99
C ASN A 40 3.13 12.61 60.69
N GLY A 41 2.17 13.12 59.91
CA GLY A 41 1.53 14.39 60.23
C GLY A 41 1.23 15.37 59.09
N THR A 42 -0.07 15.47 58.77
CA THR A 42 -0.80 16.74 58.58
C THR A 42 -1.07 17.23 57.14
N THR A 43 -2.29 16.91 56.68
CA THR A 43 -3.26 17.81 56.04
C THR A 43 -2.88 18.59 54.78
N SER A 44 -3.38 18.10 53.64
CA SER A 44 -3.98 18.92 52.58
C SER A 44 -4.89 18.00 51.75
N LEU A 45 -6.16 17.79 52.13
CA LEU A 45 -7.32 18.37 51.43
C LEU A 45 -6.90 18.91 50.06
N TYR A 46 -7.15 18.19 48.96
CA TYR A 46 -7.78 18.58 47.68
C TYR A 46 -7.76 17.37 46.71
N GLU A 47 -8.23 16.19 47.11
CA GLU A 47 -8.44 15.09 46.13
C GLU A 47 -9.78 15.29 45.45
N ASN A 48 -9.78 16.16 44.44
CA ASN A 48 -10.76 16.12 43.37
C ASN A 48 -10.15 15.29 42.25
N THR A 49 -9.98 13.98 42.48
CA THR A 49 -9.67 13.04 41.39
C THR A 49 -10.94 12.90 40.59
N SER A 50 -11.05 13.72 39.54
CA SER A 50 -12.05 13.58 38.51
C SER A 50 -12.08 12.11 38.08
N ASP A 51 -13.18 11.46 38.38
CA ASP A 51 -13.56 10.11 37.96
C ASP A 51 -13.68 10.08 36.43
N THR A 52 -12.53 10.13 35.75
CA THR A 52 -12.42 9.75 34.35
C THR A 52 -12.14 8.26 34.36
N SER A 53 -13.20 7.47 34.50
CA SER A 53 -13.13 6.03 34.25
C SER A 53 -12.59 5.84 32.84
N GLU A 54 -11.32 5.46 32.74
CA GLU A 54 -10.70 5.07 31.47
C GLU A 54 -11.53 3.92 30.91
N VAL A 55 -12.22 4.16 29.80
CA VAL A 55 -12.98 3.12 29.11
C VAL A 55 -11.96 2.18 28.48
N GLU A 56 -11.61 1.10 29.17
CA GLU A 56 -10.74 0.06 28.65
C GLU A 56 -11.44 -0.70 27.51
N ILE A 57 -10.95 -0.53 26.28
CA ILE A 57 -11.46 -1.25 25.12
C ILE A 57 -10.87 -2.67 25.13
N GLN A 58 -11.72 -3.67 25.35
CA GLN A 58 -11.29 -5.07 25.31
C GLN A 58 -10.99 -5.55 23.88
N LEU A 59 -9.85 -6.20 23.69
CA LEU A 59 -9.48 -6.81 22.42
C LEU A 59 -10.27 -8.12 22.23
N ASN A 60 -11.24 -8.10 21.32
CA ASN A 60 -12.09 -9.24 21.02
C ASN A 60 -12.46 -9.25 19.53
N GLN A 61 -13.36 -10.15 19.14
CA GLN A 61 -13.76 -10.28 17.73
C GLN A 61 -14.54 -9.05 17.24
N ASP A 62 -15.41 -8.49 18.07
CA ASP A 62 -16.24 -7.34 17.72
C ASP A 62 -15.39 -6.09 17.54
N THR A 63 -14.46 -5.82 18.45
CA THR A 63 -13.54 -4.68 18.33
C THR A 63 -12.61 -4.83 17.13
N ARG A 64 -12.21 -6.05 16.77
CA ARG A 64 -11.44 -6.32 15.54
C ARG A 64 -12.25 -6.06 14.27
N LEU A 65 -13.53 -6.42 14.23
CA LEU A 65 -14.39 -6.14 13.08
C LEU A 65 -14.63 -4.63 12.92
N GLN A 66 -14.90 -3.94 14.02
CA GLN A 66 -15.03 -2.48 14.01
C GLN A 66 -13.74 -1.81 13.54
N LEU A 67 -12.57 -2.28 14.01
CA LEU A 67 -11.29 -1.77 13.54
C LEU A 67 -11.09 -1.95 12.02
N LYS A 68 -11.44 -3.12 11.47
CA LYS A 68 -11.37 -3.35 10.02
C LYS A 68 -12.28 -2.40 9.23
N ASN A 69 -13.48 -2.15 9.73
CA ASN A 69 -14.42 -1.21 9.10
C ASN A 69 -13.86 0.22 9.12
N VAL A 70 -13.25 0.64 10.24
CA VAL A 70 -12.60 1.94 10.34
C VAL A 70 -11.43 2.05 9.37
N ILE A 71 -10.58 1.03 9.25
CA ILE A 71 -9.46 1.03 8.29
C ILE A 71 -9.95 1.22 6.85
N ASN A 72 -11.10 0.64 6.49
CA ASN A 72 -11.68 0.78 5.14
C ASN A 72 -12.34 2.14 4.88
N THR A 73 -12.67 2.91 5.91
CA THR A 73 -13.45 4.15 5.80
C THR A 73 -12.68 5.40 6.20
N ILE A 74 -11.58 5.24 6.94
CA ILE A 74 -10.70 6.32 7.35
C ILE A 74 -9.99 6.92 6.13
N SER A 75 -9.67 8.21 6.19
CA SER A 75 -8.96 8.86 5.08
C SER A 75 -7.56 8.28 4.89
N ALA A 76 -7.13 8.15 3.63
CA ALA A 76 -5.81 7.62 3.30
C ALA A 76 -4.67 8.44 3.94
N VAL A 77 -4.84 9.76 4.10
CA VAL A 77 -3.86 10.63 4.77
C VAL A 77 -3.69 10.23 6.24
N ARG A 78 -4.81 10.03 6.94
CA ARG A 78 -4.79 9.63 8.36
C ARG A 78 -4.21 8.22 8.52
N LEU A 79 -4.57 7.29 7.63
CA LEU A 79 -4.04 5.93 7.64
C LEU A 79 -2.51 5.92 7.45
N ARG A 80 -2.00 6.68 6.48
CA ARG A 80 -0.55 6.82 6.25
C ARG A 80 0.17 7.37 7.47
N GLN A 81 -0.38 8.42 8.10
CA GLN A 81 0.23 8.98 9.30
C GLN A 81 0.26 7.96 10.44
N LEU A 82 -0.83 7.24 10.69
CA LEU A 82 -0.87 6.20 11.71
C LEU A 82 0.15 5.08 11.46
N LEU A 83 0.32 4.66 10.20
CA LEU A 83 1.32 3.65 9.86
C LEU A 83 2.75 4.16 10.08
N ILE A 84 3.04 5.42 9.74
CA ILE A 84 4.35 6.05 10.01
C ILE A 84 4.60 6.07 11.52
N ASP A 85 3.64 6.56 12.30
CA ASP A 85 3.76 6.63 13.76
C ASP A 85 3.97 5.22 14.36
N LEU A 86 3.24 4.20 13.87
CA LEU A 86 3.39 2.82 14.32
C LEU A 86 4.74 2.20 13.95
N VAL A 87 5.32 2.56 12.80
CA VAL A 87 6.68 2.11 12.43
C VAL A 87 7.72 2.68 13.40
N ASP A 88 7.55 3.94 13.83
CA ASP A 88 8.47 4.59 14.76
C ASP A 88 8.37 4.04 16.20
N THR A 89 7.19 3.53 16.60
CA THR A 89 6.96 3.06 17.97
C THR A 89 7.00 1.54 18.14
N GLU A 90 6.61 0.76 17.13
CA GLU A 90 6.40 -0.69 17.23
C GLU A 90 7.27 -1.46 16.23
N GLN A 91 8.36 -2.07 16.72
CA GLN A 91 9.30 -2.82 15.88
C GLN A 91 8.65 -4.00 15.12
N ALA A 92 7.62 -4.63 15.71
CA ALA A 92 6.89 -5.69 15.02
C ALA A 92 6.18 -5.19 13.76
N VAL A 93 5.70 -3.93 13.76
CA VAL A 93 5.07 -3.29 12.60
C VAL A 93 6.12 -2.93 11.56
N GLU A 94 7.26 -2.37 11.97
CA GLU A 94 8.38 -2.06 11.07
C GLU A 94 8.85 -3.30 10.30
N ILE A 95 9.06 -4.43 10.99
CA ILE A 95 9.48 -5.69 10.36
C ILE A 95 8.41 -6.21 9.40
N ALA A 96 7.13 -6.17 9.80
CA ALA A 96 6.03 -6.63 8.96
C ALA A 96 5.91 -5.80 7.69
N LEU A 97 5.90 -4.46 7.82
CA LEU A 97 5.76 -3.56 6.67
C LEU A 97 6.99 -3.58 5.76
N THR A 98 8.19 -3.73 6.30
CA THR A 98 9.41 -3.87 5.47
C THR A 98 9.32 -5.09 4.55
N ARG A 99 8.79 -6.22 5.05
CA ARG A 99 8.59 -7.45 4.24
C ARG A 99 7.50 -7.31 3.18
N GLU A 100 6.47 -6.52 3.47
CA GLU A 100 5.30 -6.38 2.58
C GLU A 100 5.43 -5.24 1.55
N LEU A 101 6.13 -4.15 1.88
CA LEU A 101 6.13 -2.91 1.09
C LEU A 101 7.46 -2.61 0.40
N ILE A 102 8.55 -3.25 0.80
CA ILE A 102 9.90 -2.96 0.33
C ILE A 102 10.54 -4.23 -0.22
N THR A 103 11.34 -4.09 -1.28
CA THR A 103 12.12 -5.18 -1.86
C THR A 103 13.48 -4.68 -2.34
N LEU A 104 14.34 -5.60 -2.80
CA LEU A 104 15.60 -5.28 -3.45
C LEU A 104 15.44 -5.41 -4.96
N ASN A 105 15.81 -4.36 -5.68
CA ASN A 105 15.88 -4.42 -7.14
C ASN A 105 17.00 -5.40 -7.55
N ARG A 106 16.66 -6.42 -8.34
CA ARG A 106 17.59 -7.51 -8.70
C ARG A 106 18.79 -7.04 -9.53
N GLU A 107 18.64 -5.97 -10.30
CA GLU A 107 19.71 -5.46 -11.18
C GLU A 107 20.65 -4.48 -10.46
N THR A 108 20.09 -3.63 -9.60
CA THR A 108 20.83 -2.52 -8.96
C THR A 108 21.14 -2.76 -7.49
N HIS A 109 20.55 -3.81 -6.89
CA HIS A 109 20.60 -4.13 -5.46
C HIS A 109 20.16 -2.98 -4.55
N LYS A 110 19.36 -2.04 -5.07
CA LYS A 110 18.81 -0.93 -4.29
C LYS A 110 17.51 -1.34 -3.63
N ILE A 111 17.29 -0.79 -2.44
CA ILE A 111 16.01 -0.86 -1.75
C ILE A 111 15.00 -0.03 -2.54
N VAL A 112 13.92 -0.67 -2.99
CA VAL A 112 12.86 -0.07 -3.80
C VAL A 112 11.48 -0.46 -3.25
N PRO A 113 10.41 0.31 -3.54
CA PRO A 113 9.05 -0.12 -3.26
C PRO A 113 8.75 -1.44 -3.94
N ARG A 114 8.05 -2.34 -3.23
CA ARG A 114 7.61 -3.61 -3.79
C ARG A 114 6.49 -3.44 -4.80
N TRP A 115 5.59 -2.50 -4.56
CA TRP A 115 4.43 -2.26 -5.42
C TRP A 115 4.59 -0.94 -6.16
N GLU A 116 4.36 -0.95 -7.46
CA GLU A 116 4.32 0.25 -8.31
C GLU A 116 3.08 0.23 -9.19
N THR A 117 2.56 1.41 -9.52
CA THR A 117 1.44 1.57 -10.45
C THR A 117 1.97 1.93 -11.83
N CYS A 118 1.54 1.21 -12.85
CA CYS A 118 1.92 1.49 -14.24
C CYS A 118 1.29 2.79 -14.74
N GLN A 119 2.08 3.70 -15.31
CA GLN A 119 1.56 4.96 -15.86
C GLN A 119 0.71 4.77 -17.13
N ASN A 120 0.82 3.61 -17.79
CA ASN A 120 0.17 3.34 -19.07
C ASN A 120 -1.20 2.66 -18.87
N CYS A 121 -1.22 1.52 -18.18
CA CYS A 121 -2.46 0.76 -17.93
C CYS A 121 -3.09 1.04 -16.56
N GLY A 122 -2.39 1.70 -15.63
CA GLY A 122 -2.90 1.97 -14.28
C GLY A 122 -2.88 0.77 -13.32
N GLU A 123 -2.41 -0.40 -13.76
CA GLU A 123 -2.36 -1.59 -12.92
C GLU A 123 -1.18 -1.54 -11.93
N ASP A 124 -1.43 -2.02 -10.71
CA ASP A 124 -0.40 -2.23 -9.70
C ASP A 124 0.38 -3.53 -9.98
N TYR A 125 1.70 -3.47 -9.90
CA TYR A 125 2.58 -4.61 -10.13
C TYR A 125 3.67 -4.74 -9.04
N ASP A 126 4.02 -5.99 -8.70
CA ASP A 126 5.15 -6.31 -7.84
C ASP A 126 6.47 -6.18 -8.64
N THR A 127 7.33 -5.24 -8.22
CA THR A 127 8.62 -4.92 -8.85
C THR A 127 9.66 -6.02 -8.72
N ASN A 128 9.45 -7.02 -7.86
CA ASN A 128 10.34 -8.16 -7.66
C ASN A 128 9.87 -9.42 -8.40
N THR A 129 8.76 -9.35 -9.14
CA THR A 129 8.27 -10.46 -9.96
C THR A 129 8.86 -10.35 -11.36
N GLU A 130 9.37 -11.46 -11.89
CA GLU A 130 9.76 -11.54 -13.31
C GLU A 130 8.50 -11.47 -14.16
N ARG A 131 8.46 -10.50 -15.06
CA ARG A 131 7.32 -10.22 -15.94
C ARG A 131 7.63 -10.62 -17.37
N GLU A 132 6.58 -10.90 -18.14
CA GLU A 132 6.74 -11.18 -19.56
C GLU A 132 6.94 -9.87 -20.32
N LEU A 133 7.71 -9.93 -21.40
CA LEU A 133 7.86 -8.77 -22.29
C LEU A 133 6.50 -8.47 -22.93
N ASP A 134 6.21 -7.18 -23.08
CA ASP A 134 4.99 -6.68 -23.73
C ASP A 134 3.67 -7.06 -23.01
N GLU A 135 3.70 -7.36 -21.71
CA GLU A 135 2.51 -7.71 -20.93
C GLU A 135 1.55 -6.53 -20.64
N CYS A 136 2.03 -5.28 -20.75
CA CYS A 136 1.21 -4.09 -20.49
C CYS A 136 0.45 -3.68 -21.74
N GLU A 137 -0.88 -3.70 -21.66
CA GLU A 137 -1.77 -3.29 -22.73
C GLU A 137 -2.46 -1.96 -22.38
N TYR A 138 -2.36 -0.98 -23.26
CA TYR A 138 -2.90 0.35 -22.99
C TYR A 138 -3.27 1.11 -24.26
N HIS A 139 -4.06 2.16 -24.08
CA HIS A 139 -4.40 3.12 -25.11
C HIS A 139 -3.56 4.39 -24.92
N PRO A 140 -2.69 4.78 -25.88
CA PRO A 140 -1.92 6.01 -25.79
C PRO A 140 -2.72 7.27 -26.16
N GLY A 141 -3.93 7.10 -26.71
CA GLY A 141 -4.83 8.19 -27.07
C GLY A 141 -5.64 8.71 -25.90
N GLU A 142 -6.40 9.77 -26.14
CA GLU A 142 -7.44 10.25 -25.23
C GLU A 142 -8.77 9.54 -25.54
N LEU A 143 -9.59 9.35 -24.51
CA LEU A 143 -10.93 8.78 -24.62
C LEU A 143 -11.92 9.93 -24.87
N GLU A 144 -12.59 9.95 -26.01
CA GLU A 144 -13.52 11.02 -26.43
C GLU A 144 -14.96 10.51 -26.48
N VAL A 145 -15.93 11.43 -26.45
CA VAL A 145 -17.36 11.09 -26.55
C VAL A 145 -17.69 10.64 -27.98
N ASP A 146 -18.41 9.52 -28.10
CA ASP A 146 -19.07 9.15 -29.33
C ASP A 146 -20.48 9.76 -29.35
N GLU A 147 -20.66 10.87 -30.08
CA GLU A 147 -21.96 11.56 -30.19
C GLU A 147 -23.07 10.64 -30.72
N ASP A 148 -22.73 9.67 -31.58
CA ASP A 148 -23.70 8.71 -32.12
C ASP A 148 -24.18 7.73 -31.05
N GLY A 149 -23.33 7.39 -30.07
CA GLY A 149 -23.68 6.57 -28.90
C GLY A 149 -24.62 7.30 -27.93
N PHE A 150 -24.58 8.63 -27.92
CA PHE A 150 -25.43 9.51 -27.11
C PHE A 150 -26.56 10.18 -27.91
N ALA A 151 -27.12 9.49 -28.92
CA ALA A 151 -28.11 10.05 -29.84
C ALA A 151 -29.36 10.70 -29.18
N ASP A 152 -29.77 10.23 -28.00
CA ASP A 152 -30.92 10.76 -27.24
C ASP A 152 -30.51 11.74 -26.12
N HIS A 153 -29.22 12.09 -25.99
CA HIS A 153 -28.71 12.94 -24.92
C HIS A 153 -28.83 14.42 -25.28
N ASP A 154 -29.51 15.17 -24.41
CA ASP A 154 -29.63 16.63 -24.49
C ASP A 154 -28.84 17.27 -23.33
N GLU A 155 -27.76 17.98 -23.64
CA GLU A 155 -26.90 18.58 -22.62
C GLU A 155 -27.58 19.68 -21.80
N ASP A 156 -28.62 20.34 -22.33
CA ASP A 156 -29.39 21.35 -21.59
C ASP A 156 -30.28 20.71 -20.49
N VAL A 157 -30.61 19.43 -20.64
CA VAL A 157 -31.45 18.66 -19.70
C VAL A 157 -30.62 17.73 -18.82
N HIS A 158 -29.63 17.07 -19.41
CA HIS A 158 -28.86 15.98 -18.80
C HIS A 158 -27.45 16.39 -18.39
N GLY A 159 -27.01 17.60 -18.74
CA GLY A 159 -25.64 18.08 -18.50
C GLY A 159 -24.63 17.55 -19.52
N PRO A 160 -23.33 17.80 -19.33
CA PRO A 160 -22.30 17.44 -20.30
C PRO A 160 -22.28 15.93 -20.60
N MET A 161 -22.05 15.54 -21.86
CA MET A 161 -21.84 14.12 -22.22
C MET A 161 -20.55 13.58 -21.61
N ASP A 162 -19.48 14.37 -21.63
CA ASP A 162 -18.18 14.01 -21.07
C ASP A 162 -18.13 14.25 -19.55
N THR A 163 -18.50 13.22 -18.79
CA THR A 163 -18.34 13.18 -17.33
C THR A 163 -17.75 11.86 -16.90
N GLU A 164 -17.06 11.83 -15.75
CA GLU A 164 -16.53 10.59 -15.17
C GLU A 164 -17.65 9.57 -14.90
N GLU A 165 -18.83 10.05 -14.49
CA GLU A 165 -20.02 9.22 -14.27
C GLU A 165 -20.48 8.56 -15.58
N ASN A 166 -20.56 9.32 -16.68
CA ASN A 166 -20.93 8.77 -17.98
C ASN A 166 -19.86 7.82 -18.55
N ARG A 167 -18.57 8.15 -18.39
CA ARG A 167 -17.44 7.29 -18.81
C ARG A 167 -17.47 5.93 -18.11
N ALA A 168 -17.85 5.91 -16.83
CA ALA A 168 -17.98 4.66 -16.06
C ALA A 168 -19.28 3.90 -16.36
N ALA A 169 -20.39 4.60 -16.60
CA ALA A 169 -21.70 4.00 -16.81
C ALA A 169 -21.93 3.50 -18.24
N PHE A 170 -21.39 4.20 -19.23
CA PHE A 170 -21.57 3.96 -20.66
C PHE A 170 -20.24 3.97 -21.41
N PRO A 171 -19.25 3.16 -21.02
CA PRO A 171 -17.92 3.17 -21.65
C PRO A 171 -17.96 2.86 -23.15
N GLU A 172 -18.99 2.19 -23.64
CA GLU A 172 -19.23 1.93 -25.06
C GLU A 172 -19.55 3.18 -25.89
N ASN A 173 -20.04 4.26 -25.25
CA ASN A 173 -20.33 5.54 -25.89
C ASN A 173 -19.13 6.50 -25.87
N PHE A 174 -17.94 5.97 -25.60
CA PHE A 174 -16.69 6.69 -25.69
C PHE A 174 -15.72 5.91 -26.57
N ILE A 175 -14.89 6.63 -27.33
CA ILE A 175 -13.95 6.07 -28.29
C ILE A 175 -12.53 6.54 -28.02
N TRP A 176 -11.58 5.62 -28.13
CA TRP A 176 -10.16 5.92 -28.00
C TRP A 176 -9.60 6.49 -29.30
N THR A 177 -9.10 7.72 -29.26
CA THR A 177 -8.50 8.43 -30.41
C THR A 177 -7.30 7.72 -31.05
N CYS A 178 -6.70 6.73 -30.37
CA CYS A 178 -5.56 5.98 -30.90
C CYS A 178 -5.94 4.81 -31.83
N CYS A 179 -7.16 4.27 -31.74
CA CYS A 179 -7.56 3.09 -32.50
C CYS A 179 -9.05 2.96 -32.80
N ASP A 180 -9.85 3.96 -32.42
CA ASP A 180 -11.31 4.00 -32.55
C ASP A 180 -12.03 2.85 -31.83
N ALA A 181 -11.35 2.16 -30.90
CA ALA A 181 -11.98 1.18 -30.03
C ALA A 181 -12.85 1.89 -28.97
N THR A 182 -13.90 1.21 -28.52
CA THR A 182 -14.76 1.70 -27.44
C THR A 182 -14.00 1.81 -26.12
N GLY A 183 -14.52 2.57 -25.15
CA GLY A 183 -13.89 2.80 -23.85
C GLY A 183 -13.63 1.54 -23.03
N ASN A 184 -14.39 0.47 -23.26
CA ASN A 184 -14.18 -0.86 -22.66
C ASN A 184 -13.26 -1.78 -23.49
N GLY A 185 -12.71 -1.30 -24.60
CA GLY A 185 -11.83 -2.06 -25.48
C GLY A 185 -10.44 -2.28 -24.87
N GLN A 186 -9.87 -3.46 -25.13
CA GLN A 186 -8.49 -3.80 -24.76
C GLN A 186 -7.49 -2.80 -25.39
N GLY A 187 -6.38 -2.54 -24.68
CA GLY A 187 -5.35 -1.62 -25.13
C GLY A 187 -4.82 -1.95 -26.52
N CYS A 188 -4.71 -0.94 -27.40
CA CYS A 188 -4.22 -1.16 -28.77
C CYS A 188 -2.70 -1.22 -28.90
N VAL A 189 -1.97 -0.87 -27.84
CA VAL A 189 -0.52 -0.94 -27.75
C VAL A 189 -0.13 -1.91 -26.65
N GLN A 190 0.80 -2.81 -26.97
CA GLN A 190 1.49 -3.68 -26.02
C GLN A 190 2.89 -3.13 -25.75
N GLY A 191 3.35 -3.25 -24.51
CA GLY A 191 4.69 -2.83 -24.10
C GLY A 191 5.00 -3.25 -22.66
N ASP A 192 6.12 -2.79 -22.13
CA ASP A 192 6.47 -3.07 -20.73
C ASP A 192 5.75 -2.09 -19.78
N HIS A 193 5.41 -2.56 -18.58
CA HIS A 193 4.92 -1.67 -17.52
C HIS A 193 5.96 -0.59 -17.21
N GLN A 194 5.50 0.64 -17.02
CA GLN A 194 6.36 1.79 -16.71
C GLN A 194 5.94 2.43 -15.40
N PRO A 195 6.86 2.65 -14.45
CA PRO A 195 6.53 3.28 -13.18
C PRO A 195 6.04 4.71 -13.37
N SER A 196 4.94 5.05 -12.69
CA SER A 196 4.43 6.44 -12.61
C SER A 196 5.43 7.41 -11.98
N THR A 197 6.32 6.91 -11.11
CA THR A 197 7.31 7.69 -10.37
C THR A 197 8.62 7.89 -11.13
N GLY A 198 8.61 8.52 -12.33
CA GLY A 198 9.89 8.70 -13.03
C GLY A 198 9.93 9.56 -14.29
N SER A 199 8.80 9.90 -14.90
CA SER A 199 8.77 10.66 -16.15
C SER A 199 8.95 12.18 -15.93
N ARG A 200 10.07 12.58 -15.31
CA ARG A 200 10.64 13.92 -15.58
C ARG A 200 11.00 13.94 -17.06
N LYS A 201 10.06 14.41 -17.90
CA LYS A 201 10.27 14.75 -19.31
C LYS A 201 11.67 15.35 -19.45
N ARG A 202 12.60 14.59 -20.05
CA ARG A 202 13.84 15.18 -20.56
C ARG A 202 13.39 16.21 -21.59
N ARG A 203 13.37 17.49 -21.20
CA ARG A 203 13.22 18.60 -22.15
C ARG A 203 14.40 18.45 -23.12
N ARG A 204 14.13 18.00 -24.34
CA ARG A 204 15.07 18.15 -25.44
C ARG A 204 15.16 19.66 -25.70
N LEU A 205 16.35 20.20 -25.46
CA LEU A 205 16.74 21.57 -25.81
C LEU A 205 16.75 21.75 -27.32
#